data_AF-A0A834CWU1-F1
#
_entry.id   AF-A0A834CWU1-F1
#
_cell.length_a   1.000
_cell.length_b   1.000
_cell.length_c   1.000
_cell.angle_alpha   90.00
_cell.angle_beta   90.00
_cell.angle_gamma   90.00
#
_symmetry.space_group_name_H-M   'P 1'
#
loop_
_entity.id
_entity.type
_entity.pdbx_description
1 polymer ?
#
loop_
_entity_poly.entity_id
_entity_poly.type
_entity_poly.pdbx_seq_one_letter_code
_entity_poly.pdbx_strand_id
1 'polypeptide(L)'
;MSAAVCGSKRSFFEELPPSPPVSKRLRCSSSSSPIRFSAPSLLDQLRSVFPHMELHILERALQECDNDMDAAIKSLHELCLGSAEGNSGCAEDSDVHVEKGDGNVVAPDNLSTPNNLPVEGAEWVDLLVREIMCATCMDDAKARAARLLEILEKSISSRAGEATQVLHKENVMLKEQIEGLMRENTILKRAVAIQHERQKEYDDKDQELRHLKQLVSQYQEQLRTLEMNNYALSMHLKHANQSSSIPGRFHPDVF
;
A
#
# COMPACT_ATOMS: atom_id res chain seq x y z
N MET A 1 -19.78 -64.77 0.71
CA MET A 1 -18.54 -64.68 1.50
C MET A 1 -18.94 -64.32 2.93
N SER A 2 -18.59 -65.19 3.87
CA SER A 2 -18.72 -65.11 5.34
C SER A 2 -17.99 -63.86 5.90
N ALA A 3 -18.17 -63.31 7.11
CA ALA A 3 -18.69 -63.79 8.41
C ALA A 3 -19.18 -62.56 9.24
N ALA A 4 -20.24 -62.65 10.07
CA ALA A 4 -20.25 -62.69 11.55
C ALA A 4 -19.24 -61.74 12.26
N VAL A 5 -19.57 -60.96 13.29
CA VAL A 5 -19.97 -61.39 14.65
C VAL A 5 -20.56 -60.22 15.49
N CYS A 6 -21.45 -60.62 16.40
CA CYS A 6 -22.14 -59.94 17.51
C CYS A 6 -21.42 -58.82 18.31
N GLY A 7 -22.17 -57.73 18.57
CA GLY A 7 -22.74 -57.36 19.88
C GLY A 7 -21.84 -57.11 21.10
N SER A 8 -22.06 -55.98 21.79
CA SER A 8 -22.53 -55.96 23.19
C SER A 8 -22.72 -54.51 23.71
N LYS A 9 -23.75 -54.32 24.54
CA LYS A 9 -24.13 -53.09 25.25
C LYS A 9 -23.45 -53.02 26.63
N ARG A 10 -23.15 -51.79 27.11
CA ARG A 10 -23.08 -51.26 28.52
C ARG A 10 -22.38 -49.89 28.42
N SER A 11 -23.00 -48.72 28.56
CA SER A 11 -23.56 -48.00 29.72
C SER A 11 -22.64 -47.82 30.94
N PHE A 12 -22.45 -46.54 31.30
CA PHE A 12 -21.96 -45.94 32.55
C PHE A 12 -20.45 -45.96 32.83
N PHE A 13 -19.82 -44.78 32.86
CA PHE A 13 -19.49 -44.02 34.08
C PHE A 13 -18.24 -43.12 33.83
N GLU A 14 -18.42 -41.81 34.03
CA GLU A 14 -17.42 -40.88 34.59
C GLU A 14 -16.02 -40.75 33.96
N GLU A 15 -15.82 -39.74 33.10
CA GLU A 15 -14.60 -38.91 33.18
C GLU A 15 -14.81 -37.55 32.47
N LEU A 16 -14.91 -36.49 33.28
CA LEU A 16 -15.01 -35.09 32.84
C LEU A 16 -13.67 -34.60 32.26
N PRO A 17 -13.62 -33.88 31.13
CA PRO A 17 -12.47 -33.05 30.82
C PRO A 17 -12.51 -31.76 31.68
N PRO A 18 -11.38 -31.30 32.25
CA PRO A 18 -11.34 -30.20 33.20
C PRO A 18 -11.66 -28.85 32.54
N SER A 19 -12.44 -28.05 33.26
CA SER A 19 -12.68 -26.62 33.01
C SER A 19 -11.37 -25.81 33.05
N PRO A 20 -11.23 -24.76 32.23
CA PRO A 20 -10.12 -23.82 32.36
C PRO A 20 -10.35 -22.90 33.57
N PRO A 21 -9.29 -22.47 34.29
CA PRO A 21 -9.44 -21.72 35.53
C PRO A 21 -9.88 -20.28 35.27
N VAL A 22 -10.90 -19.83 36.02
CA VAL A 22 -11.31 -18.43 36.11
C VAL A 22 -10.60 -17.77 37.28
N SER A 23 -10.16 -16.52 37.04
CA SER A 23 -9.74 -15.48 38.00
C SER A 23 -8.24 -15.28 38.23
N LYS A 24 -7.67 -14.28 37.54
CA LYS A 24 -6.98 -13.15 38.19
C LYS A 24 -7.24 -11.83 37.44
N ARG A 25 -8.14 -11.04 38.03
CA ARG A 25 -8.29 -9.57 38.04
C ARG A 25 -7.27 -8.81 37.16
N LEU A 26 -7.68 -8.42 35.95
CA LEU A 26 -6.99 -7.43 35.13
C LEU A 26 -7.04 -6.07 35.82
N ARG A 27 -5.89 -5.66 36.37
CA ARG A 27 -5.66 -4.26 36.72
C ARG A 27 -5.28 -3.56 35.42
N CYS A 28 -6.15 -2.67 34.96
CA CYS A 28 -5.84 -1.71 33.91
C CYS A 28 -4.56 -0.96 34.32
N SER A 29 -3.49 -1.14 33.55
CA SER A 29 -2.38 -0.21 33.51
C SER A 29 -2.23 0.19 32.07
N SER A 30 -2.98 1.21 31.71
CA SER A 30 -2.78 2.01 30.52
C SER A 30 -1.40 2.67 30.62
N SER A 31 -0.37 1.97 30.14
CA SER A 31 0.86 2.61 29.68
C SER A 31 0.70 2.90 28.19
N SER A 32 -0.33 3.68 27.85
CA SER A 32 -0.34 4.45 26.61
C SER A 32 0.59 5.63 26.85
N SER A 33 1.88 5.39 26.69
CA SER A 33 2.74 6.46 26.20
C SER A 33 2.44 6.51 24.71
N PRO A 34 1.87 7.61 24.17
CA PRO A 34 1.87 7.75 22.73
C PRO A 34 3.34 7.85 22.35
N ILE A 35 3.86 6.83 21.68
CA ILE A 35 4.96 7.07 20.75
C ILE A 35 4.35 8.00 19.72
N ARG A 36 4.40 9.30 20.01
CA ARG A 36 4.35 10.33 19.00
C ARG A 36 5.62 10.07 18.22
N PHE A 37 5.51 9.31 17.14
CA PHE A 37 6.28 9.69 15.98
C PHE A 37 5.85 11.12 15.74
N SER A 38 6.67 12.07 16.19
CA SER A 38 6.52 13.45 15.76
C SER A 38 6.52 13.35 14.25
N ALA A 39 5.35 13.55 13.63
CA ALA A 39 5.29 13.79 12.21
C ALA A 39 6.37 14.83 11.91
N PRO A 40 7.23 14.64 10.89
CA PRO A 40 8.16 15.70 10.51
C PRO A 40 7.32 16.95 10.37
N SER A 41 7.73 18.02 11.05
CA SER A 41 7.01 19.28 10.87
C SER A 41 7.04 19.60 9.38
N LEU A 42 5.97 20.17 8.83
CA LEU A 42 5.89 20.49 7.40
C LEU A 42 7.14 21.29 6.93
N LEU A 43 7.70 22.07 7.85
CA LEU A 43 8.99 22.76 7.72
C LEU A 43 10.20 21.84 7.57
N ASP A 44 10.29 20.76 8.35
CA ASP A 44 11.39 19.78 8.23
C ASP A 44 11.37 19.09 6.87
N GLN A 45 10.18 18.82 6.33
CA GLN A 45 10.02 18.24 5.00
C GLN A 45 10.40 19.24 3.90
N LEU A 46 10.00 20.51 4.01
CA LEU A 46 10.43 21.56 3.09
C LEU A 46 11.94 21.81 3.13
N ARG A 47 12.55 21.73 4.31
CA ARG A 47 14.01 21.85 4.47
C ARG A 47 14.77 20.71 3.78
N SER A 48 14.16 19.53 3.67
CA SER A 48 14.73 18.41 2.92
C SER A 48 14.71 18.65 1.40
N VAL A 49 13.69 19.36 0.90
CA VAL A 49 13.55 19.71 -0.52
C VAL A 49 14.38 20.94 -0.89
N PHE A 50 14.56 21.88 0.05
CA PHE A 50 15.34 23.10 -0.12
C PHE A 50 16.42 23.28 0.95
N PRO A 51 17.53 22.51 0.90
CA PRO A 51 18.58 22.54 1.93
C PRO A 51 19.29 23.89 2.04
N HIS A 52 19.26 24.69 0.98
CA HIS A 52 19.96 25.97 0.85
C HIS A 52 19.06 27.20 1.11
N MET A 53 17.77 26.98 1.42
CA MET A 53 16.80 28.05 1.62
C MET A 53 16.67 28.41 3.11
N GLU A 54 16.57 29.70 3.41
CA GLU A 54 16.43 30.17 4.80
C GLU A 54 15.07 29.76 5.40
N LEU A 55 15.08 29.35 6.68
CA LEU A 55 13.90 28.82 7.39
C LEU A 55 12.71 29.80 7.41
N HIS A 56 13.00 31.11 7.47
CA HIS A 56 11.96 32.14 7.50
C HIS A 56 11.20 32.27 6.16
N ILE A 57 11.83 31.90 5.04
CA ILE A 57 11.23 31.91 3.69
C ILE A 57 10.33 30.69 3.55
N LEU A 58 10.76 29.53 4.06
CA LEU A 58 9.98 28.30 4.08
C LEU A 58 8.71 28.44 4.93
N GLU A 59 8.82 29.08 6.10
CA GLU A 59 7.68 29.34 6.99
C GLU A 59 6.67 30.33 6.37
N ARG A 60 7.18 31.38 5.71
CA ARG A 60 6.32 32.31 4.97
C ARG A 60 5.55 31.63 3.84
N ALA A 61 6.24 30.81 3.03
CA ALA A 61 5.61 30.10 1.91
C ALA A 61 4.52 29.13 2.39
N LEU A 62 4.73 28.42 3.51
CA LEU A 62 3.70 27.58 4.12
C LEU A 62 2.49 28.40 4.61
N GLN A 63 2.74 29.55 5.23
CA GLN A 63 1.68 30.40 5.75
C GLN A 63 0.85 31.05 4.63
N GLU A 64 1.49 31.41 3.51
CA GLU A 64 0.83 31.94 2.31
C GLU A 64 0.07 30.87 1.52
N CYS A 65 0.47 29.61 1.66
CA CYS A 65 -0.17 28.46 1.02
C CYS A 65 -1.13 27.68 1.93
N ASP A 66 -1.61 28.28 3.03
CA ASP A 66 -2.55 27.65 3.98
C ASP A 66 -2.08 26.26 4.51
N ASN A 67 -0.78 26.07 4.70
CA ASN A 67 -0.12 24.80 5.05
C ASN A 67 -0.27 23.67 4.00
N ASP A 68 -0.60 24.00 2.74
CA ASP A 68 -0.53 23.09 1.61
C ASP A 68 0.94 22.96 1.14
N MET A 69 1.50 21.77 1.33
CA MET A 69 2.88 21.44 0.98
C MET A 69 3.15 21.53 -0.52
N ASP A 70 2.22 21.07 -1.36
CA ASP A 70 2.42 21.03 -2.80
C ASP A 70 2.35 22.44 -3.40
N ALA A 71 1.50 23.30 -2.84
CA ALA A 71 1.46 24.71 -3.18
C ALA A 71 2.72 25.46 -2.72
N ALA A 72 3.18 25.20 -1.49
CA ALA A 72 4.40 25.82 -0.95
C ALA A 72 5.66 25.44 -1.74
N ILE A 73 5.80 24.17 -2.14
CA ILE A 73 6.93 23.70 -2.96
C ILE A 73 6.92 24.39 -4.33
N LYS A 74 5.76 24.54 -4.98
CA LYS A 74 5.63 25.24 -6.27
C LYS A 74 6.00 26.72 -6.16
N SER A 75 5.49 27.41 -5.14
CA SER A 75 5.81 28.82 -4.88
C SER A 75 7.30 29.03 -4.64
N LEU A 76 7.95 28.15 -3.87
CA LEU A 76 9.39 28.21 -3.62
C LEU A 76 10.22 27.91 -4.88
N HIS A 77 9.80 26.99 -5.74
CA HIS A 77 10.42 26.79 -7.06
C HIS A 77 10.32 28.04 -7.93
N GLU A 78 9.15 28.66 -7.97
CA GLU A 78 8.92 29.88 -8.74
C GLU A 78 9.77 31.05 -8.21
N LEU A 79 9.95 31.15 -6.89
CA LEU A 79 10.83 32.14 -6.26
C LEU A 79 12.31 31.90 -6.59
N CYS A 80 12.74 30.63 -6.67
CA CYS A 80 14.08 30.26 -7.13
C CYS A 80 14.32 30.56 -8.61
N LEU A 81 13.32 30.31 -9.47
CA LEU A 81 13.43 30.49 -10.92
C LEU A 81 13.24 31.96 -11.32
N GLY A 82 12.30 32.68 -10.70
CA GLY A 82 12.03 34.10 -10.97
C GLY A 82 13.18 35.04 -10.59
N SER A 83 14.14 34.59 -9.78
CA SER A 83 15.35 35.35 -9.47
C SER A 83 16.41 35.32 -10.59
N ALA A 84 16.28 34.45 -11.59
CA ALA A 84 17.24 34.31 -12.69
C ALA A 84 16.86 35.08 -13.97
N GLU A 85 15.58 35.44 -14.15
CA GLU A 85 15.06 35.99 -15.42
C GLU A 85 15.14 37.52 -15.54
N GLY A 86 15.91 38.17 -14.65
CA GLY A 86 15.86 39.61 -14.45
C GLY A 86 16.96 40.46 -15.10
N ASN A 87 17.72 40.00 -16.11
CA ASN A 87 18.58 40.90 -16.92
C ASN A 87 19.22 40.20 -18.13
N SER A 88 18.73 40.41 -19.36
CA SER A 88 19.58 40.48 -20.58
C SER A 88 18.71 40.75 -21.81
N GLY A 89 18.63 42.02 -22.24
CA GLY A 89 18.09 42.41 -23.53
C GLY A 89 19.18 42.57 -24.60
N CYS A 90 18.72 42.64 -25.87
CA CYS A 90 19.46 42.89 -27.13
C CYS A 90 20.33 41.74 -27.66
N ALA A 91 20.45 41.51 -28.97
CA ALA A 91 19.83 42.05 -30.17
C ALA A 91 20.23 41.16 -31.36
N GLU A 92 19.43 41.23 -32.41
CA GLU A 92 19.66 40.74 -33.77
C GLU A 92 20.97 41.32 -34.38
N ASP A 93 21.67 40.57 -35.24
CA ASP A 93 21.74 40.82 -36.71
C ASP A 93 22.90 40.13 -37.48
N SER A 94 22.57 39.78 -38.74
CA SER A 94 23.41 39.69 -39.98
C SER A 94 24.48 38.59 -40.08
N ASP A 95 24.42 37.59 -40.98
CA ASP A 95 24.44 37.54 -42.46
C ASP A 95 25.70 38.13 -43.13
N VAL A 96 26.54 37.29 -43.79
CA VAL A 96 27.09 37.45 -45.17
C VAL A 96 27.71 36.13 -45.73
N HIS A 97 27.11 35.63 -46.83
CA HIS A 97 27.62 35.06 -48.10
C HIS A 97 29.17 35.15 -48.40
N VAL A 98 29.91 34.18 -48.99
CA VAL A 98 30.07 33.80 -50.44
C VAL A 98 31.20 32.75 -50.63
N GLU A 99 30.95 31.72 -51.48
CA GLU A 99 31.77 30.91 -52.44
C GLU A 99 33.21 30.39 -52.13
N LYS A 100 33.60 29.12 -52.35
CA LYS A 100 33.67 28.15 -53.50
C LYS A 100 35.12 27.98 -53.98
N GLY A 101 35.64 26.75 -53.95
CA GLY A 101 36.94 26.39 -54.53
C GLY A 101 37.19 24.89 -54.48
N ASP A 102 37.20 24.27 -55.66
CA ASP A 102 37.34 22.84 -55.95
C ASP A 102 38.84 22.42 -55.97
N GLY A 103 39.17 21.19 -55.58
CA GLY A 103 40.57 20.75 -55.59
C GLY A 103 40.87 19.42 -54.87
N ASN A 104 40.53 18.32 -55.54
CA ASN A 104 40.92 16.95 -55.22
C ASN A 104 42.45 16.79 -55.08
N VAL A 105 42.94 16.05 -54.06
CA VAL A 105 44.04 15.06 -54.14
C VAL A 105 44.37 14.48 -52.76
N VAL A 106 44.18 13.16 -52.69
CA VAL A 106 44.89 12.16 -51.86
C VAL A 106 44.63 12.19 -50.35
N ALA A 107 43.76 11.26 -49.96
CA ALA A 107 43.71 10.68 -48.63
C ALA A 107 45.05 10.01 -48.27
N PRO A 108 45.53 10.20 -47.03
CA PRO A 108 46.24 9.17 -46.32
C PRO A 108 45.27 8.49 -45.35
N ASP A 109 45.12 7.20 -45.63
CA ASP A 109 44.64 6.13 -44.78
C ASP A 109 44.88 6.27 -43.28
N ASN A 110 43.92 5.70 -42.53
CA ASN A 110 44.11 5.03 -41.24
C ASN A 110 44.59 5.90 -40.06
N LEU A 111 43.65 6.64 -39.49
CA LEU A 111 43.61 6.78 -38.03
C LEU A 111 42.54 5.83 -37.51
N SER A 112 43.00 4.66 -37.08
CA SER A 112 42.21 3.68 -36.35
C SER A 112 41.38 4.39 -35.28
N THR A 113 40.07 4.18 -35.33
CA THR A 113 39.13 4.41 -34.25
C THR A 113 39.76 4.02 -32.92
N PRO A 114 40.06 4.97 -32.01
CA PRO A 114 40.40 4.60 -30.66
C PRO A 114 39.10 4.12 -30.02
N ASN A 115 39.00 2.81 -29.75
CA ASN A 115 37.85 2.16 -29.13
C ASN A 115 37.59 2.59 -27.67
N ASN A 116 38.13 3.74 -27.24
CA ASN A 116 37.87 4.37 -25.95
C ASN A 116 37.75 5.87 -26.19
N LEU A 117 36.55 6.29 -26.60
CA LEU A 117 36.27 7.69 -26.83
C LEU A 117 36.18 8.41 -25.48
N PRO A 118 36.75 9.62 -25.35
CA PRO A 118 36.82 10.29 -24.05
C PRO A 118 35.44 10.44 -23.41
N VAL A 119 35.37 10.20 -22.11
CA VAL A 119 34.09 10.22 -21.37
C VAL A 119 33.84 11.59 -20.76
N GLU A 120 34.93 12.29 -20.42
CA GLU A 120 34.92 13.54 -19.67
C GLU A 120 35.31 14.73 -20.56
N GLY A 121 34.69 15.89 -20.32
CA GLY A 121 34.91 17.09 -21.13
C GLY A 121 36.37 17.57 -21.15
N ALA A 122 37.10 17.38 -20.05
CA ALA A 122 38.51 17.76 -19.97
C ALA A 122 39.39 16.97 -20.95
N GLU A 123 39.14 15.66 -21.09
CA GLU A 123 39.88 14.81 -22.02
C GLU A 123 39.60 15.19 -23.48
N TRP A 124 38.37 15.62 -23.79
CA TRP A 124 38.01 16.16 -25.10
C TRP A 124 38.73 17.47 -25.42
N VAL A 125 38.88 18.35 -24.43
CA VAL A 125 39.63 19.61 -24.57
C VAL A 125 41.11 19.32 -24.81
N ASP A 126 41.71 18.43 -24.03
CA ASP A 126 43.12 18.03 -24.19
C ASP A 126 43.39 17.40 -25.56
N LEU A 127 42.46 16.58 -26.04
CA LEU A 127 42.54 15.94 -27.35
C LEU A 127 42.41 16.97 -28.49
N LEU A 128 41.48 17.92 -28.35
CA LEU A 128 41.31 19.03 -29.31
C LEU A 128 42.57 19.91 -29.38
N VAL A 129 43.10 20.32 -28.24
CA VAL A 129 44.31 21.16 -28.16
C VAL A 129 45.51 20.41 -28.76
N ARG A 130 45.69 19.13 -28.43
CA ARG A 130 46.77 18.30 -28.97
C ARG A 130 46.67 18.15 -30.49
N GLU A 131 45.46 17.95 -31.02
CA GLU A 131 45.24 17.75 -32.45
C GLU A 131 45.47 19.06 -33.23
N ILE A 132 45.04 20.21 -32.70
CA ILE A 132 45.25 21.52 -33.30
C ILE A 132 46.73 21.94 -33.23
N MET A 133 47.43 21.63 -32.13
CA MET A 133 48.88 21.91 -32.01
C MET A 133 49.73 21.14 -33.03
N CYS A 134 49.22 20.02 -33.56
CA CYS A 134 49.87 19.24 -34.61
C CYS A 134 49.56 19.75 -36.05
N ALA A 135 48.73 20.80 -36.20
CA ALA A 135 48.32 21.28 -37.51
C ALA A 135 49.44 22.05 -38.22
N THR A 136 49.53 21.86 -39.54
CA THR A 136 50.58 22.49 -40.38
C THR A 136 50.17 23.85 -40.95
N CYS A 137 48.87 24.11 -41.02
CA CYS A 137 48.29 25.38 -41.46
C CYS A 137 46.92 25.60 -40.79
N MET A 138 46.38 26.81 -40.95
CA MET A 138 45.07 27.18 -40.40
C MET A 138 43.94 26.28 -40.93
N ASP A 139 43.96 25.94 -42.21
CA ASP A 139 42.90 25.13 -42.81
C ASP A 139 42.97 23.67 -42.37
N ASP A 140 44.17 23.13 -42.15
CA ASP A 140 44.40 21.81 -41.54
C ASP A 140 43.89 21.77 -40.09
N ALA A 141 44.14 22.83 -39.31
CA ALA A 141 43.62 22.97 -37.94
C ALA A 141 42.08 22.98 -37.92
N LYS A 142 41.45 23.75 -38.82
CA LYS A 142 39.98 23.79 -38.96
C LYS A 142 39.41 22.44 -39.37
N ALA A 143 40.03 21.76 -40.33
CA ALA A 143 39.59 20.43 -40.78
C ALA A 143 39.70 19.38 -39.66
N ARG A 144 40.78 19.43 -38.86
CA ARG A 144 40.96 18.58 -37.67
C ARG A 144 39.92 18.86 -36.59
N ALA A 145 39.69 20.13 -36.26
CA ALA A 145 38.69 20.54 -35.29
C ALA A 145 37.28 20.10 -35.70
N ALA A 146 36.92 20.30 -36.98
CA ALA A 146 35.62 19.88 -37.51
C ALA A 146 35.39 18.36 -37.36
N ARG A 147 36.38 17.53 -37.71
CA ARG A 147 36.29 16.07 -37.55
C ARG A 147 36.15 15.67 -36.08
N LEU A 148 36.91 16.28 -35.17
CA LEU A 148 36.81 15.97 -33.74
C LEU A 148 35.46 16.37 -33.15
N LEU A 149 34.92 17.53 -33.53
CA LEU A 149 33.60 17.97 -33.10
C LEU A 149 32.49 17.06 -33.63
N GLU A 150 32.61 16.58 -34.87
CA GLU A 150 31.65 15.60 -35.44
C GLU A 150 31.69 14.27 -34.66
N ILE A 151 32.87 13.81 -34.25
CA ILE A 151 33.01 12.60 -33.43
C ILE A 151 32.44 12.83 -32.02
N LEU A 152 32.66 14.01 -31.43
CA LEU A 152 32.06 14.42 -30.15
C LEU A 152 30.53 14.44 -30.23
N GLU A 153 29.96 15.04 -31.27
CA GLU A 153 28.51 15.09 -31.49
C GLU A 153 27.90 13.69 -31.59
N LYS A 154 28.55 12.79 -32.35
CA LYS A 154 28.12 11.39 -32.45
C LYS A 154 28.21 10.68 -31.09
N SER A 155 29.26 10.95 -30.30
CA SER A 155 29.42 10.40 -28.95
C SER A 155 28.32 10.86 -28.01
N ILE A 156 28.05 12.16 -27.97
CA ILE A 156 27.02 12.76 -27.12
C ILE A 156 25.65 12.22 -27.54
N SER A 157 25.37 12.17 -28.84
CA SER A 157 24.09 11.66 -29.37
C SER A 157 23.87 10.19 -29.02
N SER A 158 24.90 9.34 -29.15
CA SER A 158 24.82 7.93 -28.74
C SER A 158 24.54 7.79 -27.25
N ARG A 159 25.31 8.49 -26.42
CA ARG A 159 25.17 8.44 -24.96
C ARG A 159 23.82 8.98 -24.49
N ALA A 160 23.35 10.09 -25.06
CA ALA A 160 22.03 10.65 -24.75
C ALA A 160 20.91 9.68 -25.15
N GLY A 161 21.04 9.02 -26.30
CA GLY A 161 20.11 7.98 -26.73
C GLY A 161 20.08 6.77 -25.77
N GLU A 162 21.25 6.27 -25.37
CA GLU A 162 21.38 5.19 -24.40
C GLU A 162 20.79 5.55 -23.03
N ALA A 163 21.13 6.72 -22.49
CA ALA A 163 20.59 7.20 -21.22
C ALA A 163 19.06 7.35 -21.27
N THR A 164 18.52 7.90 -22.35
CA THR A 164 17.08 8.01 -22.57
C THR A 164 16.43 6.63 -22.66
N GLN A 165 17.07 5.68 -23.34
CA GLN A 165 16.56 4.32 -23.46
C GLN A 165 16.55 3.58 -22.11
N VAL A 166 17.59 3.74 -21.29
CA VAL A 166 17.65 3.16 -19.94
C VAL A 166 16.54 3.73 -19.07
N LEU A 167 16.42 5.06 -19.01
CA LEU A 167 15.36 5.73 -18.25
C LEU A 167 13.96 5.32 -18.74
N HIS A 168 13.77 5.17 -20.05
CA HIS A 168 12.51 4.71 -20.62
C HIS A 168 12.16 3.28 -20.17
N LYS A 169 13.14 2.36 -20.21
CA LYS A 169 12.96 0.97 -19.75
C LYS A 169 12.61 0.92 -18.26
N GLU A 170 13.31 1.67 -17.42
CA GLU A 170 13.01 1.76 -15.99
C GLU A 170 11.61 2.34 -15.74
N ASN A 171 11.22 3.39 -16.48
CA ASN A 171 9.89 3.98 -16.35
C ASN A 171 8.77 3.00 -16.70
N VAL A 172 8.95 2.21 -17.76
CA VAL A 172 8.00 1.15 -18.16
C VAL A 172 7.91 0.08 -17.07
N MET A 173 9.05 -0.40 -16.57
CA MET A 173 9.08 -1.42 -15.50
C MET A 173 8.38 -0.91 -14.21
N LEU A 174 8.65 0.33 -13.80
CA LEU A 174 8.00 0.92 -12.63
C LEU A 174 6.49 1.08 -12.82
N LYS A 175 6.04 1.46 -14.02
CA LYS A 175 4.60 1.52 -14.35
C LYS A 175 3.93 0.16 -14.27
N GLU A 176 4.56 -0.89 -14.80
CA GLU A 176 4.06 -2.27 -14.71
C GLU A 176 3.97 -2.75 -13.26
N GLN A 177 4.97 -2.43 -12.43
CA GLN A 177 4.95 -2.75 -11.01
C GLN A 177 3.82 -2.04 -10.27
N ILE A 178 3.62 -0.74 -10.52
CA ILE A 178 2.51 0.03 -9.94
C ILE A 178 1.17 -0.57 -10.36
N GLU A 179 1.00 -0.92 -11.63
CA GLU A 179 -0.21 -1.57 -12.11
C GLU A 179 -0.45 -2.93 -11.44
N GLY A 180 0.61 -3.72 -11.25
CA GLY A 180 0.59 -4.96 -10.47
C GLY A 180 0.06 -4.74 -9.07
N LEU A 181 0.63 -3.79 -8.33
CA LEU A 181 0.23 -3.45 -6.97
C LEU A 181 -1.22 -2.93 -6.92
N MET A 182 -1.66 -2.16 -7.91
CA MET A 182 -3.07 -1.70 -7.98
C MET A 182 -4.05 -2.86 -8.16
N ARG A 183 -3.70 -3.84 -9.01
CA ARG A 183 -4.50 -5.07 -9.20
C ARG A 183 -4.58 -5.87 -7.91
N GLU A 184 -3.46 -6.09 -7.23
CA GLU A 184 -3.42 -6.77 -5.94
C GLU A 184 -4.22 -6.04 -4.86
N ASN A 185 -4.10 -4.70 -4.77
CA ASN A 185 -4.86 -3.88 -3.84
C ASN A 185 -6.38 -4.04 -4.05
N THR A 186 -6.80 -4.12 -5.31
CA THR A 186 -8.21 -4.35 -5.66
C THR A 186 -8.69 -5.74 -5.22
N ILE A 187 -7.87 -6.78 -5.41
CA ILE A 187 -8.17 -8.13 -4.93
C ILE A 187 -8.27 -8.16 -3.40
N LEU A 188 -7.34 -7.52 -2.71
CA LEU A 188 -7.35 -7.43 -1.24
C LEU A 188 -8.58 -6.69 -0.73
N LYS A 189 -8.96 -5.56 -1.34
CA LYS A 189 -10.20 -4.84 -0.99
C LYS A 189 -11.44 -5.72 -1.14
N ARG A 190 -11.53 -6.50 -2.22
CA ARG A 190 -12.63 -7.46 -2.43
C ARG A 190 -12.63 -8.57 -1.37
N ALA A 191 -11.45 -9.13 -1.05
CA ALA A 191 -11.31 -10.15 -0.03
C ALA A 191 -11.74 -9.64 1.36
N VAL A 192 -11.34 -8.41 1.72
CA VAL A 192 -11.74 -7.77 2.98
C VAL A 192 -13.24 -7.54 3.03
N ALA A 193 -13.86 -7.09 1.93
CA ALA A 193 -15.31 -6.91 1.87
C ALA A 193 -16.07 -8.23 2.10
N ILE A 194 -15.64 -9.31 1.45
CA ILE A 194 -16.22 -10.66 1.63
C ILE A 194 -16.02 -11.13 3.08
N GLN A 195 -14.83 -10.90 3.65
CA GLN A 195 -14.55 -11.30 5.04
C GLN A 195 -15.43 -10.54 6.04
N HIS A 196 -15.64 -9.25 5.80
CA HIS A 196 -16.52 -8.42 6.63
C HIS A 196 -17.98 -8.87 6.54
N GLU A 197 -18.48 -9.19 5.33
CA GLU A 197 -19.82 -9.73 5.14
C GLU A 197 -20.02 -11.05 5.89
N ARG A 198 -19.06 -11.98 5.77
CA ARG A 198 -19.08 -13.24 6.52
C ARG A 198 -19.06 -13.04 8.03
N GLN A 199 -18.23 -12.11 8.52
CA GLN A 199 -18.18 -11.81 9.95
C GLN A 199 -19.53 -11.29 10.44
N LYS A 200 -20.16 -10.39 9.69
CA LYS A 200 -21.48 -9.87 10.00
C LYS A 200 -22.53 -10.99 10.07
N GLU A 201 -22.53 -11.90 9.11
CA GLU A 201 -23.44 -13.07 9.14
C GLU A 201 -23.23 -13.94 10.39
N TYR A 202 -21.98 -14.13 10.83
CA TYR A 202 -21.70 -14.86 12.07
C TYR A 202 -22.21 -14.12 13.31
N ASP A 203 -22.03 -12.80 13.36
CA ASP A 203 -22.50 -11.98 14.46
C ASP A 203 -24.03 -11.98 14.55
N ASP A 204 -24.72 -11.96 13.40
CA ASP A 204 -26.18 -12.07 13.32
C ASP A 204 -26.65 -13.47 13.79
N LYS A 205 -26.00 -14.55 13.33
CA LYS A 205 -26.31 -15.92 13.81
C LYS A 205 -26.05 -16.09 15.31
N ASP A 206 -25.02 -15.46 15.85
CA ASP A 206 -24.76 -15.52 17.29
C ASP A 206 -25.86 -14.82 18.10
N GLN A 207 -26.39 -13.69 17.60
CA GLN A 207 -27.55 -13.02 18.20
C GLN A 207 -28.79 -13.90 18.18
N GLU A 208 -29.10 -14.51 17.03
CA GLU A 208 -30.24 -15.45 16.90
C GLU A 208 -30.09 -16.64 17.86
N LEU A 209 -28.88 -17.20 17.95
CA LEU A 209 -28.57 -18.32 18.83
C LEU A 209 -28.74 -17.94 20.30
N ARG A 210 -28.32 -16.73 20.70
CA ARG A 210 -28.57 -16.21 22.05
C ARG A 210 -30.06 -16.06 22.34
N HIS A 211 -30.84 -15.54 21.39
CA HIS A 211 -32.29 -15.43 21.51
C HIS A 211 -32.96 -16.80 21.64
N LEU A 212 -32.59 -17.77 20.81
CA LEU A 212 -33.08 -19.15 20.87
C LEU A 212 -32.77 -19.82 22.21
N LYS A 213 -31.56 -19.63 22.76
CA LYS A 213 -31.21 -20.13 24.10
C LYS A 213 -32.12 -19.57 25.19
N GLN A 214 -32.42 -18.26 25.13
CA GLN A 214 -33.35 -17.62 26.06
C GLN A 214 -34.75 -18.24 25.93
N LEU A 215 -35.26 -18.37 24.71
CA LEU A 215 -36.59 -18.95 24.49
C LEU A 215 -36.68 -20.41 24.98
N VAL A 216 -35.63 -21.22 24.74
CA VAL A 216 -35.55 -22.59 25.27
C VAL A 216 -35.57 -22.60 26.80
N SER A 217 -34.83 -21.71 27.47
CA SER A 217 -34.87 -21.62 28.94
C SER A 217 -36.26 -21.23 29.47
N GLN A 218 -36.97 -20.33 28.78
CA GLN A 218 -38.34 -19.96 29.13
C GLN A 218 -39.30 -21.15 29.01
N TYR A 219 -39.24 -21.90 27.90
CA TYR A 219 -40.09 -23.09 27.74
C TYR A 219 -39.78 -24.19 28.75
N GLN A 220 -38.50 -24.37 29.11
CA GLN A 220 -38.12 -25.31 30.18
C GLN A 220 -38.72 -24.92 31.54
N GLU A 221 -38.77 -23.63 31.86
CA GLU A 221 -39.37 -23.14 33.10
C GLU A 221 -40.90 -23.28 33.11
N GLN A 222 -41.55 -23.01 31.97
CA GLN A 222 -42.99 -23.24 31.79
C GLN A 222 -43.34 -24.73 31.96
N LEU A 223 -42.55 -25.63 31.39
CA LEU A 223 -42.73 -27.08 31.57
C LEU A 223 -42.64 -27.49 33.03
N ARG A 224 -41.58 -27.05 33.75
CA ARG A 224 -41.46 -27.34 35.19
C ARG A 224 -42.66 -26.83 35.99
N THR A 225 -43.17 -25.65 35.65
CA THR A 225 -44.34 -25.06 36.33
C THR A 225 -45.59 -25.90 36.10
N LEU A 226 -45.83 -26.33 34.85
CA LEU A 226 -46.96 -27.20 34.52
C LEU A 226 -46.84 -28.58 35.18
N GLU A 227 -45.64 -29.15 35.23
CA GLU A 227 -45.37 -30.42 35.92
C GLU A 227 -45.68 -30.31 37.42
N MET A 228 -45.23 -29.24 38.08
CA MET A 228 -45.54 -28.98 39.49
C MET A 228 -47.04 -28.80 39.73
N ASN A 229 -47.73 -28.05 38.88
CA ASN A 229 -49.18 -27.85 38.97
C ASN A 229 -49.95 -29.16 38.78
N ASN A 230 -49.55 -29.99 37.82
CA ASN A 230 -50.19 -31.28 37.57
C ASN A 230 -49.98 -32.24 38.76
N TYR A 231 -48.77 -32.26 39.33
CA TYR A 231 -48.48 -33.03 40.53
C TYR A 231 -49.34 -32.57 41.71
N ALA A 232 -49.41 -31.26 41.97
CA ALA A 232 -50.23 -30.69 43.04
C ALA A 232 -51.72 -31.07 42.86
N LEU A 233 -52.26 -30.91 41.66
CA LEU A 233 -53.64 -31.29 41.34
C LEU A 233 -53.88 -32.79 41.56
N SER A 234 -52.98 -33.64 41.07
CA SER A 234 -53.07 -35.10 41.28
C SER A 234 -53.04 -35.47 42.77
N MET A 235 -52.23 -34.79 43.58
CA MET A 235 -52.18 -35.00 45.03
C MET A 235 -53.49 -34.56 45.70
N HIS A 236 -54.03 -33.40 45.33
CA HIS A 236 -55.33 -32.93 45.84
C HIS A 236 -56.47 -33.88 45.46
N LEU A 237 -56.51 -34.38 44.23
CA LEU A 237 -57.52 -35.35 43.79
C LEU A 237 -57.45 -36.67 44.56
N LYS A 238 -56.25 -37.18 44.83
CA LYS A 238 -56.06 -38.39 45.66
C LYS A 238 -56.56 -38.16 47.09
N HIS A 239 -56.22 -37.02 47.68
CA HIS A 239 -56.69 -36.66 49.03
C HIS A 239 -58.22 -36.53 49.07
N ALA A 240 -58.83 -35.85 48.08
CA ALA A 240 -60.29 -35.72 47.97
C ALA A 240 -60.97 -37.09 47.90
N ASN A 241 -60.48 -38.00 47.07
CA ASN A 241 -61.03 -39.36 46.90
C ASN A 241 -60.83 -40.26 48.15
N GLN A 242 -59.78 -40.03 48.93
CA GLN A 242 -59.56 -40.73 50.21
C GLN A 242 -60.41 -40.14 51.35
N SER A 243 -60.62 -38.82 51.35
CA SER A 243 -61.47 -38.11 52.31
C SER A 243 -62.97 -38.24 52.00
N SER A 244 -63.34 -38.64 50.78
CA SER A 244 -64.70 -39.07 50.43
C SER A 244 -64.96 -40.49 50.94
N SER A 245 -64.76 -40.72 52.23
CA SER A 245 -65.39 -41.83 52.94
C SER A 245 -66.86 -41.46 53.15
N ILE A 246 -67.67 -41.57 52.10
CA ILE A 246 -69.12 -41.72 52.28
C ILE A 246 -69.37 -43.22 52.32
N PRO A 247 -69.70 -43.81 53.49
CA PRO A 247 -70.18 -45.17 53.57
C PRO A 247 -71.50 -45.29 52.79
N GLY A 248 -71.47 -46.02 51.67
CA GLY A 248 -72.61 -46.77 51.15
C GLY A 248 -73.93 -46.02 50.92
N ARG A 249 -74.00 -45.13 49.94
CA ARG A 249 -75.27 -44.86 49.24
C ARG A 249 -75.06 -44.75 47.72
N PHE A 250 -74.71 -45.88 47.11
CA PHE A 250 -75.19 -46.14 45.77
C PHE A 250 -76.66 -46.57 45.90
N HIS A 251 -77.58 -45.85 45.26
CA HIS A 251 -78.95 -46.30 45.10
C HIS A 251 -78.93 -47.44 44.06
N PRO A 252 -79.28 -48.70 44.41
CA PRO A 252 -79.64 -49.67 43.40
C PRO A 252 -81.06 -49.32 42.91
N ASP A 253 -81.29 -49.59 41.64
CA ASP A 253 -82.57 -49.54 40.95
C ASP A 253 -83.11 -48.15 40.57
N VAL A 254 -82.74 -47.72 39.37
CA VAL A 254 -83.68 -47.05 38.48
C VAL A 254 -83.66 -47.84 37.16
N PHE A 255 -84.79 -48.49 36.88
CA PHE A 255 -85.13 -49.18 35.64
C PHE A 255 -85.25 -48.20 34.47
#